data_AF-A0A969E2K2-F1
#
_entry.id   AF-A0A969E2K2-F1
#
_cell.length_a   1.000
_cell.length_b   1.000
_cell.length_c   1.000
_cell.angle_alpha   90.00
_cell.angle_beta   90.00
_cell.angle_gamma   90.00
#
_symmetry.space_group_name_H-M   'P 1'
#
loop_
_entity.id
_entity.type
_entity.pdbx_description
1 polymer ?
#
loop_
_entity_poly.entity_id
_entity_poly.type
_entity_poly.pdbx_seq_one_letter_code
_entity_poly.pdbx_strand_id
1 'polypeptide(L)' 'MAHYASQNRVERNEKTTVGSTLFHLKTGTTWHLGKRELSSFISLQNALNNRYFNHLSRYRLLNLPEPARNVAVTLKMTI' A
#
# COMPACT_ATOMS: atom_id res chain seq x y z
N MET A 1 0.12 7.17 5.26
CA MET A 1 -1.02 6.49 5.89
C MET A 1 -2.12 6.37 4.85
N ALA A 2 -2.75 5.20 4.73
CA ALA A 2 -3.91 5.01 3.86
C ALA A 2 -5.11 4.62 4.72
N HIS A 3 -6.30 5.06 4.33
CA HIS A 3 -7.52 4.81 5.07
C HIS A 3 -8.63 4.38 4.11
N TYR A 4 -9.24 3.24 4.41
CA TYR A 4 -10.43 2.72 3.75
C TYR A 4 -11.60 2.92 4.70
N ALA A 5 -12.56 3.77 4.33
CA ALA A 5 -13.74 3.97 5.16
C ALA A 5 -14.67 2.74 5.10
N SER A 6 -15.45 2.53 6.16
CA SER A 6 -16.48 1.50 6.15
C SER A 6 -17.52 1.79 5.06
N GLN A 7 -17.89 0.77 4.30
CA GLN A 7 -19.01 0.82 3.38
C GLN A 7 -20.14 -0.06 3.89
N ASN A 8 -21.21 0.60 4.31
CA ASN A 8 -22.41 -0.04 4.85
C ASN A 8 -23.63 0.12 3.92
N ARG A 9 -23.56 1.01 2.92
CA ARG A 9 -24.61 1.19 1.90
C ARG A 9 -24.23 0.38 0.67
N VAL A 10 -24.75 -0.83 0.61
CA VAL A 10 -24.43 -1.83 -0.42
C VAL A 10 -25.69 -2.29 -1.12
N GLU A 11 -25.53 -2.82 -2.33
CA GLU A 11 -26.63 -3.47 -3.05
C GLU A 11 -27.12 -4.73 -2.34
N ARG A 12 -28.33 -5.21 -2.68
CA ARG A 12 -28.99 -6.32 -1.96
C ARG A 12 -28.16 -7.60 -1.84
N ASN A 13 -27.32 -7.90 -2.82
CA ASN A 13 -26.48 -9.10 -2.88
C ASN A 13 -24.99 -8.79 -2.66
N GLU A 14 -24.68 -7.58 -2.19
CA GLU A 14 -23.31 -7.16 -1.92
C GLU A 14 -23.06 -7.15 -0.40
N LYS A 15 -21.88 -7.62 0.00
CA LYS A 15 -21.48 -7.65 1.41
C LYS A 15 -20.96 -6.26 1.82
N THR A 16 -21.31 -5.81 3.01
CA THR A 16 -20.70 -4.61 3.63
C THR A 16 -19.20 -4.79 3.81
N THR A 17 -18.47 -3.68 3.91
CA THR A 17 -17.00 -3.70 4.04
C THR A 17 -16.59 -2.84 5.22
N VAL A 18 -15.89 -3.45 6.17
CA VAL A 18 -15.38 -2.76 7.36
C VAL A 18 -14.24 -1.83 6.97
N GLY A 19 -14.17 -0.66 7.62
CA GLY A 19 -13.08 0.28 7.41
C GLY A 19 -11.74 -0.27 7.90
N SER A 20 -10.64 0.25 7.38
CA SER A 20 -9.29 -0.18 7.74
C SER A 20 -8.29 0.96 7.55
N THR A 21 -7.40 1.09 8.53
CA THR A 21 -6.29 2.05 8.48
C THR A 21 -4.99 1.28 8.24
N LEU A 22 -4.20 1.74 7.27
CA LEU A 22 -2.91 1.19 6.93
C LEU A 22 -1.79 2.19 7.19
N PHE A 23 -0.71 1.68 7.78
CA PHE A 23 0.53 2.41 7.93
C PHE A 23 1.49 2.00 6.82
N HIS A 24 2.09 3.00 6.19
CA HIS A 24 3.14 2.81 5.18
C HIS A 24 4.34 3.61 5.63
N LEU A 25 5.52 3.03 5.47
CA LEU A 25 6.80 3.64 5.80
C LEU A 25 7.65 3.67 4.53
N LYS A 26 8.28 4.80 4.27
CA LYS A 26 9.28 4.91 3.21
C LYS A 26 10.45 5.71 3.77
N THR A 27 11.64 5.16 3.61
CA THR A 27 12.88 5.81 4.00
C THR A 27 13.89 5.68 2.87
N GLY A 28 14.84 6.59 2.80
CA GLY A 28 15.92 6.49 1.83
C GLY A 28 16.85 7.67 1.89
N THR A 29 17.89 7.58 1.08
CA THR A 29 18.96 8.55 1.01
C THR A 29 19.44 8.69 -0.42
N THR A 30 20.01 9.84 -0.73
CA THR A 30 20.69 10.10 -2.01
C THR A 30 22.18 10.21 -1.74
N TRP A 31 22.95 9.44 -2.50
CA TRP A 31 24.40 9.42 -2.49
C TRP A 31 24.92 10.23 -3.67
N HIS A 32 25.83 11.17 -3.41
CA HIS A 32 26.52 11.91 -4.47
C HIS A 32 27.81 11.19 -4.84
N LEU A 33 27.88 10.66 -6.07
CA LEU A 33 29.05 9.97 -6.62
C LEU A 33 29.67 10.83 -7.72
N GLY A 34 30.28 11.94 -7.31
CA GLY A 34 30.84 12.95 -8.21
C GLY A 34 29.72 13.70 -8.95
N LYS A 35 29.68 13.58 -10.28
CA LYS A 35 28.63 14.19 -11.13
C LYS A 35 27.31 13.40 -11.15
N ARG A 36 27.30 12.19 -10.59
CA ARG A 36 26.14 11.28 -10.60
C ARG A 36 25.46 11.28 -9.24
N GLU A 37 24.16 11.01 -9.26
CA GLU A 37 23.38 10.81 -8.04
C GLU A 37 22.79 9.41 -8.02
N LEU A 38 22.97 8.70 -6.91
CA LEU A 38 22.34 7.42 -6.64
C LEU A 38 21.34 7.61 -5.51
N SER A 39 20.05 7.47 -5.77
CA SER A 39 19.04 7.47 -4.73
C SER A 39 18.63 6.03 -4.38
N SER A 40 18.74 5.69 -3.11
CA SER A 40 18.32 4.41 -2.56
C SER A 40 17.14 4.61 -1.62
N PHE A 41 16.04 3.89 -1.83
CA PHE A 41 14.87 3.93 -0.98
C PHE A 41 14.39 2.54 -0.60
N ILE A 42 13.92 2.40 0.62
CA ILE A 42 13.21 1.23 1.12
C ILE A 42 11.78 1.67 1.41
N SER A 43 10.81 0.93 0.88
CA SER A 43 9.40 1.15 1.15
C SER A 43 8.77 -0.09 1.76
N LEU A 44 7.98 0.13 2.79
CA LEU A 44 7.19 -0.84 3.51
C LEU A 44 5.73 -0.40 3.46
N GLN A 45 4.92 -1.12 2.71
CA GLN A 45 3.49 -0.87 2.61
C GLN A 45 2.73 -1.85 3.49
N ASN A 46 1.67 -1.37 4.15
CA ASN A 46 0.92 -2.16 5.14
C ASN A 46 1.86 -2.73 6.21
N ALA A 47 2.58 -1.83 6.90
CA ALA A 47 3.63 -2.16 7.86
C ALA A 47 3.15 -3.08 9.00
N LEU A 48 1.90 -2.88 9.44
CA LEU A 48 1.25 -3.69 10.47
C LEU A 48 0.65 -5.01 9.95
N ASN A 49 0.76 -5.28 8.65
CA ASN A 49 0.22 -6.48 8.00
C ASN A 49 -1.29 -6.68 8.25
N ASN A 50 -2.05 -5.58 8.25
CA ASN A 50 -3.49 -5.61 8.43
C ASN A 50 -4.15 -6.32 7.24
N ARG A 51 -5.04 -7.27 7.51
CA ARG A 51 -5.93 -7.85 6.49
C ARG A 51 -7.07 -6.87 6.24
N TYR A 52 -7.15 -6.30 5.04
CA TYR A 52 -8.14 -5.29 4.69
C TYR A 52 -8.81 -5.58 3.35
N PHE A 53 -9.91 -4.89 3.11
CA PHE A 53 -10.68 -4.97 1.87
C PHE A 53 -10.91 -3.57 1.33
N ASN A 54 -10.73 -3.38 0.03
CA ASN A 54 -11.17 -2.19 -0.66
C ASN A 54 -12.53 -2.50 -1.32
N HIS A 55 -13.58 -1.79 -0.91
CA HIS A 55 -14.92 -2.06 -1.40
C HIS A 55 -15.05 -1.92 -2.93
N LEU A 56 -14.33 -0.97 -3.53
CA LEU A 56 -14.38 -0.69 -4.98
C LEU A 56 -13.46 -1.58 -5.82
N SER A 57 -12.66 -2.43 -5.17
CA SER A 57 -11.75 -3.34 -5.86
C SER A 57 -12.48 -4.53 -6.44
N ARG A 58 -12.02 -5.03 -7.58
CA ARG A 58 -12.54 -6.28 -8.18
C ARG A 58 -12.31 -7.49 -7.26
N TYR A 59 -11.27 -7.47 -6.41
CA TYR A 59 -11.04 -8.51 -5.40
C TYR A 59 -12.21 -8.64 -4.43
N ARG A 60 -12.95 -7.56 -4.20
CA ARG A 60 -14.09 -7.57 -3.29
C ARG A 60 -15.24 -8.45 -3.76
N LEU A 61 -15.46 -8.53 -5.08
CA LEU A 61 -16.47 -9.40 -5.69
C LEU A 61 -16.21 -10.87 -5.36
N LEU A 62 -14.93 -11.26 -5.28
CA LEU A 62 -14.48 -12.60 -4.94
C LEU A 62 -14.22 -12.78 -3.43
N ASN A 63 -14.51 -11.75 -2.62
CA ASN A 63 -14.20 -11.71 -1.19
C ASN A 63 -12.71 -11.99 -0.89
N LEU A 64 -11.82 -11.57 -1.81
CA LEU A 64 -10.38 -11.66 -1.64
C LEU A 64 -9.88 -10.40 -0.92
N PRO A 65 -8.98 -10.55 0.07
CA PRO A 65 -8.35 -9.40 0.70
C PRO A 65 -7.43 -8.69 -0.29
N GLU A 66 -7.19 -7.42 -0.03
CA GLU A 66 -6.15 -6.66 -0.71
C GLU A 66 -4.75 -7.18 -0.35
N PRO A 67 -3.70 -6.79 -1.10
CA PRO A 67 -2.34 -7.20 -0.80
C PRO A 67 -1.96 -6.96 0.66
N ALA A 68 -1.30 -7.94 1.27
CA ALA A 68 -0.85 -7.89 2.66
C ALA A 68 0.33 -6.90 2.80
N ARG A 69 1.34 -7.25 3.60
CA ARG A 69 2.56 -6.45 3.70
C ARG A 69 3.42 -6.57 2.43
N ASN A 70 3.85 -5.45 1.90
CA ASN A 70 4.77 -5.39 0.76
C ASN A 70 6.05 -4.63 1.15
N VAL A 71 7.22 -5.20 0.82
CA VAL A 71 8.54 -4.60 1.07
C VAL A 71 9.26 -4.46 -0.26
N ALA A 72 9.69 -3.25 -0.59
CA ALA A 72 10.43 -2.99 -1.82
C ALA A 72 11.66 -2.14 -1.56
N VAL A 73 12.76 -2.50 -2.21
CA VAL A 73 13.99 -1.72 -2.26
C VAL A 73 14.11 -1.15 -3.67
N THR A 74 14.45 0.14 -3.78
CA THR A 74 14.56 0.84 -5.06
C THR A 74 15.89 1.56 -5.12
N LEU A 75 16.60 1.36 -6.21
CA LEU A 75 17.81 2.07 -6.56
C LEU A 75 17.53 2.87 -7.85
N LYS A 76 17.83 4.16 -7.83
CA LYS A 76 17.70 5.05 -8.98
C LYS A 76 19.03 5.76 -9.19
N MET A 77 19.64 5.56 -10.35
CA MET A 77 20.82 6.30 -10.76
C MET A 77 20.43 7.39 -11.74
N THR A 78 20.79 8.63 -11.44
CA THR A 78 20.71 9.76 -12.37
C THR A 78 22.12 10.00 -12.89
N ILE A 79 22.26 10.00 -14.22
CA ILE A 79 23.53 10.14 -14.95
C ILE A 79 23.75 11.60 -15.34
#